data_AF-A0A962DIP1-F1
#
_entry.id   AF-A0A962DIP1-F1
#
_cell.length_a   1.000
_cell.length_b   1.000
_cell.length_c   1.000
_cell.angle_alpha   90.00
_cell.angle_beta   90.00
_cell.angle_gamma   90.00
#
_symmetry.space_group_name_H-M   'P 1'
#
loop_
_entity.id
_entity.type
_entity.pdbx_description
1 polymer ?
#
loop_
_entity_poly.entity_id
_entity_poly.type
_entity_poly.pdbx_seq_one_letter_code
_entity_poly.pdbx_strand_id
1 'polypeptide(L)'
;MTVSRTTASAKRLGLGVLSTLASSMLIMPVASYAGDAGTDIAQAFKDGKTSVSFRYRYENVDQDNALSDANASTLRSRISFQTAAWQDLSLMLELDDVRALGDESYNSTRNGKTNRSVVLDPTATDLNVAALKYMGIANTEIIVGRQKIVRGNERFVGPVGWRQNEQTYD
;
A
#
# COMPACT_ATOMS: atom_id res chain seq x y z
N MET A 1 -70.42 -2.07 -4.90
CA MET A 1 -69.86 -1.71 -3.59
C MET A 1 -68.33 -1.71 -3.71
N THR A 2 -67.77 -0.51 -3.80
CA THR A 2 -66.42 -0.03 -3.39
C THR A 2 -65.16 -0.91 -3.55
N VAL A 3 -64.41 -0.64 -4.63
CA VAL A 3 -62.98 -0.24 -4.76
C VAL A 3 -61.96 -0.62 -3.65
N SER A 4 -60.81 -1.21 -4.03
CA SER A 4 -59.48 -0.57 -3.90
C SER A 4 -58.35 -1.38 -4.56
N ARG A 5 -57.57 -0.74 -5.43
CA ARG A 5 -56.31 -1.22 -6.00
C ARG A 5 -55.16 -0.83 -5.07
N THR A 6 -54.16 -1.68 -4.91
CA THR A 6 -52.79 -1.22 -4.62
C THR A 6 -51.78 -1.99 -5.46
N THR A 7 -51.21 -1.29 -6.43
CA THR A 7 -50.04 -1.65 -7.24
C THR A 7 -48.77 -1.11 -6.59
N ALA A 8 -47.64 -1.85 -6.65
CA ALA A 8 -46.27 -1.37 -6.95
C ALA A 8 -45.29 -2.54 -6.73
N SER A 9 -44.73 -3.16 -7.77
CA SER A 9 -43.58 -2.73 -8.59
C SER A 9 -42.24 -2.75 -7.84
N ALA A 10 -41.36 -3.62 -8.31
CA ALA A 10 -40.04 -3.96 -7.81
C ALA A 10 -39.08 -2.75 -7.68
N LYS A 11 -38.19 -2.82 -6.69
CA LYS A 11 -36.89 -2.14 -6.73
C LYS A 11 -35.78 -3.18 -6.52
N ARG A 12 -35.10 -3.51 -7.62
CA ARG A 12 -33.72 -4.01 -7.58
C ARG A 12 -32.85 -2.83 -7.14
N LEU A 13 -32.22 -2.91 -5.97
CA LEU A 13 -31.19 -1.94 -5.55
C LEU A 13 -29.86 -2.70 -5.58
N GLY A 14 -29.03 -2.41 -6.57
CA GLY A 14 -27.68 -2.96 -6.67
C GLY A 14 -26.82 -2.46 -5.51
N LEU A 15 -26.05 -3.37 -4.90
CA LEU A 15 -25.11 -3.08 -3.84
C LEU A 15 -23.95 -2.24 -4.42
N GLY A 16 -23.93 -0.96 -4.10
CA GLY A 16 -22.86 -0.04 -4.47
C GLY A 16 -21.76 -0.07 -3.41
N VAL A 17 -20.58 -0.57 -3.75
CA VAL A 17 -19.36 -0.33 -2.97
C VAL A 17 -19.00 1.15 -3.13
N LEU A 18 -19.29 1.97 -2.11
CA LEU A 18 -18.92 3.38 -2.12
C LEU A 18 -17.51 3.54 -1.52
N SER A 19 -16.48 3.19 -2.29
CA SER A 19 -15.09 3.50 -1.94
C SER A 19 -14.78 4.95 -2.32
N THR A 20 -14.98 5.90 -1.41
CA THR A 20 -14.50 7.28 -1.62
C THR A 20 -12.99 7.33 -1.42
N LEU A 21 -12.24 7.28 -2.52
CA LEU A 21 -10.78 7.40 -2.53
C LEU A 21 -10.39 8.89 -2.61
N ALA A 22 -10.17 9.55 -1.47
CA ALA A 22 -9.52 10.86 -1.43
C ALA A 22 -8.02 10.66 -1.23
N SER A 23 -7.29 10.41 -2.32
CA SER A 23 -5.83 10.18 -2.29
C SER A 23 -5.09 11.50 -2.51
N SER A 24 -4.76 12.22 -1.44
CA SER A 24 -3.83 13.36 -1.50
C SER A 24 -2.39 12.82 -1.46
N MET A 25 -1.81 12.60 -2.64
CA MET A 25 -0.44 12.11 -2.77
C MET A 25 0.51 13.32 -2.82
N LEU A 26 1.15 13.63 -1.68
CA LEU A 26 2.30 14.54 -1.66
C LEU A 26 3.50 13.80 -2.23
N ILE A 27 3.70 13.90 -3.55
CA ILE A 27 4.94 13.45 -4.20
C ILE A 27 5.97 14.53 -3.94
N MET A 28 6.86 14.32 -2.97
CA MET A 28 8.08 15.13 -2.90
C MET A 28 9.00 14.70 -4.06
N PRO A 29 9.49 15.64 -4.89
CA PRO A 29 10.47 15.32 -5.91
C PRO A 29 11.74 14.81 -5.24
N VAL A 30 12.11 13.56 -5.53
CA VAL A 30 13.44 13.04 -5.22
C VAL A 30 14.45 13.76 -6.12
N ALA A 31 15.15 14.73 -5.56
CA ALA A 31 16.31 15.34 -6.23
C ALA A 31 17.31 14.23 -6.56
N SER A 32 17.57 14.01 -7.84
CA SER A 32 18.64 13.11 -8.29
C SER A 32 19.95 13.88 -8.26
N TYR A 33 20.70 13.75 -7.16
CA TYR A 33 22.10 14.13 -7.19
C TYR A 33 22.90 13.01 -7.87
N ALA A 34 23.41 13.35 -9.05
CA ALA A 34 24.57 12.68 -9.62
C ALA A 34 25.80 13.22 -8.88
N GLY A 35 26.08 12.64 -7.70
CA GLY A 35 27.35 12.82 -7.00
C GLY A 35 28.41 11.94 -7.65
N ASP A 36 29.64 12.44 -7.68
CA ASP A 36 30.84 11.73 -8.10
C ASP A 36 30.85 10.31 -7.55
N ALA A 37 31.15 9.31 -8.38
CA ALA A 37 31.17 7.91 -7.98
C ALA A 37 32.38 7.66 -7.06
N GLY A 38 32.26 8.08 -5.80
CA GLY A 38 33.26 7.85 -4.78
C GLY A 38 33.52 6.35 -4.65
N THR A 39 34.79 5.95 -4.68
CA THR A 39 35.22 4.56 -4.44
C THR A 39 34.90 4.06 -3.02
N ASP A 40 34.44 4.96 -2.14
CA ASP A 40 34.15 4.72 -0.74
C ASP A 40 32.67 4.36 -0.51
N ILE A 41 32.42 3.13 -0.07
CA ILE A 41 31.09 2.66 0.32
C ILE A 41 30.48 3.53 1.44
N ALA A 42 31.30 4.11 2.33
CA ALA A 42 30.79 4.95 3.41
C ALA A 42 30.17 6.26 2.87
N GLN A 43 30.69 6.81 1.76
CA GLN A 43 30.04 7.95 1.09
C GLN A 43 28.69 7.56 0.51
N ALA A 44 28.54 6.37 -0.07
CA ALA A 44 27.26 5.94 -0.62
C ALA A 44 26.14 5.86 0.42
N PHE A 45 26.46 5.52 1.68
CA PHE A 45 25.51 5.59 2.79
C PHE A 45 25.25 7.02 3.27
N LYS A 46 26.26 7.89 3.28
CA LYS A 46 26.12 9.31 3.67
C LYS A 46 25.27 10.09 2.67
N ASP A 47 25.48 9.85 1.39
CA ASP A 47 24.77 10.49 0.28
C ASP A 47 23.46 9.76 -0.08
N GLY A 48 23.08 8.77 0.72
CA GLY A 48 21.82 8.07 0.61
C GLY A 48 20.61 8.99 0.83
N LYS A 49 19.47 8.59 0.27
CA LYS A 49 18.19 9.28 0.39
C LYS A 49 17.31 8.56 1.37
N THR A 50 16.80 9.30 2.35
CA THR A 50 15.77 8.83 3.28
C THR A 50 14.45 9.51 2.96
N SER A 51 13.36 8.75 2.93
CA SER A 51 12.01 9.27 2.83
C SER A 51 11.13 8.72 3.94
N VAL A 52 10.27 9.57 4.49
CA VAL A 52 9.23 9.16 5.43
C VAL A 52 7.89 9.49 4.80
N SER A 53 6.94 8.56 4.89
CA SER A 53 5.59 8.76 4.39
C SER A 53 4.55 8.25 5.37
N PHE A 54 3.43 8.96 5.44
CA PHE A 54 2.27 8.60 6.24
C PHE A 54 1.06 8.51 5.32
N ARG A 55 0.27 7.45 5.47
CA ARG A 55 -0.98 7.25 4.73
C ARG A 55 -2.09 6.88 5.69
N TYR A 56 -2.96 7.84 5.95
CA TYR A 56 -4.22 7.57 6.61
C TYR A 56 -5.24 7.01 5.61
N ARG A 57 -6.01 6.00 6.02
CA ARG A 57 -7.06 5.38 5.22
C ARG A 57 -8.26 5.07 6.09
N TYR A 58 -9.40 5.57 5.65
CA TYR A 58 -10.70 5.18 6.17
C TYR A 58 -11.41 4.31 5.13
N GLU A 59 -11.87 3.13 5.52
CA GLU A 59 -12.67 2.22 4.69
C GLU A 59 -13.93 1.82 5.45
N ASN A 60 -15.08 2.02 4.81
CA ASN A 60 -16.37 1.51 5.27
C ASN A 60 -16.83 0.41 4.31
N VAL A 61 -17.30 -0.71 4.87
CA VAL A 61 -17.84 -1.84 4.11
C VAL A 61 -19.21 -2.19 4.65
N ASP A 62 -20.23 -1.85 3.86
CA ASP A 62 -21.62 -2.24 4.02
C ASP A 62 -21.92 -3.37 3.01
N GLN A 63 -22.43 -4.49 3.52
CA GLN A 63 -22.79 -5.66 2.71
C GLN A 63 -24.15 -6.18 3.14
N ASP A 64 -24.99 -6.52 2.16
CA ASP A 64 -26.28 -7.18 2.40
C ASP A 64 -26.07 -8.66 2.76
N ASN A 65 -25.61 -8.91 3.98
CA ASN A 65 -25.38 -10.24 4.55
C ASN A 65 -25.56 -10.24 6.09
N ALA A 66 -25.26 -11.37 6.74
CA ALA A 66 -25.43 -11.52 8.20
C ALA A 66 -24.30 -10.87 9.03
N LEU A 67 -23.26 -10.32 8.39
CA LEU A 67 -22.14 -9.67 9.07
C LEU A 67 -22.51 -8.23 9.42
N SER A 68 -21.93 -7.71 10.50
CA SER A 68 -22.03 -6.27 10.78
C SER A 68 -21.09 -5.47 9.87
N ASP A 69 -21.47 -4.23 9.60
CA ASP A 69 -20.67 -3.27 8.84
C ASP A 69 -19.25 -3.15 9.41
N ALA A 70 -18.29 -2.98 8.50
CA ALA A 70 -16.92 -2.69 8.87
C ALA A 70 -16.63 -1.19 8.78
N ASN A 71 -15.99 -0.66 9.81
CA ASN A 71 -15.38 0.66 9.81
C ASN A 71 -13.91 0.49 10.16
N ALA A 72 -13.03 0.70 9.19
CA ALA A 72 -11.60 0.57 9.32
C ALA A 72 -10.95 1.96 9.21
N SER A 73 -10.36 2.42 10.30
CA SER A 73 -9.56 3.63 10.37
C SER A 73 -8.11 3.19 10.58
N THR A 74 -7.25 3.38 9.59
CA THR A 74 -5.87 2.86 9.60
C THR A 74 -4.87 3.93 9.22
N LEU A 75 -3.68 3.87 9.80
CA LEU A 75 -2.54 4.70 9.47
C LEU A 75 -1.35 3.82 9.14
N ARG A 76 -0.79 4.02 7.96
CA ARG A 76 0.52 3.48 7.59
C ARG A 76 1.58 4.55 7.77
N SER A 77 2.65 4.20 8.46
CA SER A 77 3.89 4.95 8.52
C SER A 77 4.95 4.14 7.78
N ARG A 78 5.74 4.79 6.93
CA ARG A 78 6.77 4.12 6.13
C ARG A 78 8.04 4.93 6.13
N ILE A 79 9.15 4.25 6.37
CA ILE A 79 10.50 4.81 6.25
C ILE A 79 11.21 4.03 5.16
N SER A 80 11.71 4.74 4.15
CA SER A 80 12.51 4.16 3.08
C SER A 80 13.90 4.80 3.09
N PHE A 81 14.92 3.99 2.85
CA PHE A 81 16.30 4.41 2.70
C PHE A 81 16.90 3.79 1.45
N GLN A 82 17.55 4.60 0.63
CA GLN A 82 18.28 4.14 -0.56
C GLN A 82 19.68 4.75 -0.55
N THR A 83 20.72 3.92 -0.65
CA THR A 83 22.10 4.44 -0.76
C THR A 83 22.30 5.13 -2.11
N ALA A 84 23.27 6.05 -2.19
CA ALA A 84 23.79 6.45 -3.49
C ALA A 84 24.45 5.25 -4.20
N ALA A 85 24.72 5.40 -5.49
CA ALA A 85 25.39 4.36 -6.26
C ALA A 85 26.87 4.28 -5.88
N TRP A 86 27.32 3.10 -5.46
CA TRP A 86 28.72 2.74 -5.28
C TRP A 86 29.10 1.74 -6.36
N GLN A 87 29.92 2.14 -7.33
CA GLN A 87 30.27 1.31 -8.50
C GLN A 87 29.02 0.69 -9.17
N ASP A 88 28.03 1.54 -9.44
CA ASP A 88 26.72 1.17 -10.01
C ASP A 88 25.85 0.24 -9.14
N LEU A 89 26.26 -0.05 -7.90
CA LEU A 89 25.50 -0.81 -6.92
C LEU A 89 24.80 0.13 -5.93
N SER A 90 23.54 -0.17 -5.60
CA SER A 90 22.78 0.54 -4.58
C SER A 90 21.95 -0.43 -3.73
N LEU A 91 21.72 -0.07 -2.48
CA LEU A 91 20.86 -0.77 -1.53
C LEU A 91 19.57 0.03 -1.33
N MET A 92 18.43 -0.66 -1.29
CA MET A 92 17.14 -0.09 -0.93
C MET A 92 16.51 -0.89 0.22
N LEU A 93 16.08 -0.17 1.26
CA LEU A 93 15.36 -0.69 2.41
C LEU A 93 14.06 0.09 2.59
N GLU A 94 12.97 -0.60 2.90
CA GLU A 94 11.69 0.02 3.25
C GLU A 94 11.04 -0.73 4.41
N LEU A 95 10.68 0.00 5.46
CA LEU A 95 10.01 -0.53 6.64
C LEU A 95 8.68 0.19 6.83
N ASP A 96 7.65 -0.62 7.06
CA ASP A 96 6.27 -0.19 7.21
C ASP A 96 5.75 -0.51 8.60
N ASP A 97 4.91 0.38 9.12
CA ASP A 97 4.10 0.17 10.32
C ASP A 97 2.66 0.56 10.00
N VAL A 98 1.74 -0.40 10.10
CA VAL A 98 0.31 -0.20 9.93
C VAL A 98 -0.37 -0.34 11.29
N ARG A 99 -1.19 0.66 11.65
CA ARG A 99 -1.96 0.68 12.90
C ARG A 99 -3.40 1.03 12.63
N ALA A 100 -4.32 0.37 13.33
CA ALA A 100 -5.68 0.87 13.45
C ALA A 100 -5.73 2.08 14.39
N LEU A 101 -6.46 3.12 14.01
CA LEU A 101 -6.70 4.31 14.84
C LEU A 101 -8.11 4.26 15.42
N GLY A 102 -8.20 4.10 16.74
CA GLY A 102 -9.47 3.93 17.45
C GLY A 102 -9.88 2.47 17.51
N ASP A 103 -11.19 2.22 17.44
CA ASP A 103 -11.75 0.89 17.64
C ASP A 103 -11.62 0.05 16.35
N GLU A 104 -11.10 -1.18 16.45
CA GLU A 104 -10.97 -2.12 15.32
C GLU A 104 -12.33 -2.73 14.95
N SER A 105 -13.17 -1.88 14.38
CA SER A 105 -14.54 -2.16 13.97
C SER A 105 -14.63 -2.91 12.63
N TYR A 106 -13.67 -3.80 12.34
CA TYR A 106 -13.56 -4.54 11.07
C TYR A 106 -12.84 -5.88 11.27
N ASN A 107 -12.99 -6.83 10.34
CA ASN A 107 -12.27 -8.09 10.34
C ASN A 107 -10.96 -7.99 9.53
N SER A 108 -9.82 -8.01 10.21
CA SER A 108 -8.49 -8.00 9.56
C SER A 108 -7.91 -9.38 9.28
N THR A 109 -8.70 -10.44 9.52
CA THR A 109 -8.32 -11.87 9.60
C THR A 109 -7.30 -12.22 10.68
N ARG A 110 -6.69 -11.21 11.33
CA ARG A 110 -5.69 -11.39 12.40
C ARG A 110 -6.12 -10.81 13.75
N ASN A 111 -7.22 -10.06 13.82
CA ASN A 111 -7.74 -9.43 15.05
C ASN A 111 -8.90 -10.17 15.72
N GLY A 112 -9.32 -11.33 15.18
CA GLY A 112 -10.37 -12.16 15.76
C GLY A 112 -11.81 -11.64 15.59
N LYS A 113 -12.03 -10.54 14.84
CA LYS A 113 -13.36 -9.95 14.63
C LYS A 113 -14.14 -10.66 13.50
N THR A 114 -14.51 -11.92 13.69
CA THR A 114 -15.14 -12.74 12.63
C THR A 114 -16.59 -12.38 12.30
N ASN A 115 -17.27 -11.59 13.14
CA ASN A 115 -18.66 -11.18 12.97
C ASN A 115 -18.85 -9.90 12.13
N ARG A 116 -17.79 -9.38 11.51
CA ARG A 116 -17.81 -8.15 10.72
C ARG A 116 -17.28 -8.35 9.31
N SER A 117 -17.66 -7.45 8.42
CA SER A 117 -17.11 -7.36 7.06
C SER A 117 -15.58 -7.24 7.06
N VAL A 118 -14.96 -7.78 6.02
CA VAL A 118 -13.50 -7.96 5.93
C VAL A 118 -12.83 -6.72 5.35
N VAL A 119 -11.84 -6.20 6.07
CA VAL A 119 -10.88 -5.20 5.57
C VAL A 119 -9.47 -5.69 5.89
N LEU A 120 -8.72 -6.09 4.86
CA LEU A 120 -7.44 -6.80 4.99
C LEU A 120 -6.23 -5.87 5.25
N ASP A 121 -6.36 -4.99 6.24
CA ASP A 121 -5.26 -4.16 6.74
C ASP A 121 -5.01 -4.49 8.23
N PRO A 122 -4.33 -5.60 8.53
CA PRO A 122 -3.97 -5.93 9.89
C PRO A 122 -2.92 -4.97 10.43
N THR A 123 -2.98 -4.71 11.74
CA THR A 123 -1.93 -4.02 12.47
C THR A 123 -0.64 -4.85 12.44
N ALA A 124 0.45 -4.30 11.88
CA ALA A 124 1.72 -4.99 11.72
C ALA A 124 2.88 -4.02 11.46
N THR A 125 4.11 -4.46 11.76
CA THR A 125 5.35 -3.80 11.35
C THR A 125 6.14 -4.76 10.48
N ASP A 126 6.41 -4.38 9.23
CA ASP A 126 6.96 -5.28 8.22
C ASP A 126 8.13 -4.64 7.44
N LEU A 127 9.13 -5.46 7.09
CA LEU A 127 10.15 -5.08 6.12
C LEU A 127 9.57 -5.27 4.71
N ASN A 128 9.20 -4.16 4.09
CA ASN A 128 8.52 -4.16 2.81
C ASN A 128 9.49 -4.37 1.63
N VAL A 129 10.63 -3.67 1.62
CA VAL A 129 11.65 -3.79 0.55
C VAL A 129 13.01 -4.00 1.19
N ALA A 130 13.78 -4.92 0.61
CA ALA A 130 15.17 -5.15 0.94
C ALA A 130 15.87 -5.71 -0.29
N ALA A 131 16.42 -4.82 -1.11
CA ALA A 131 16.98 -5.19 -2.40
C ALA A 131 18.30 -4.49 -2.70
N LEU A 132 19.16 -5.20 -3.42
CA LEU A 132 20.33 -4.65 -4.08
C LEU A 132 20.01 -4.43 -5.55
N LYS A 133 20.41 -3.27 -6.08
CA LYS A 133 20.23 -2.88 -7.48
C LYS A 133 21.57 -2.57 -8.12
N TYR A 134 21.84 -3.16 -9.28
CA TYR A 134 23.03 -2.96 -10.09
C TYR A 134 22.69 -2.43 -11.48
N MET A 135 23.40 -1.39 -11.93
CA MET A 135 23.17 -0.70 -13.22
C MET A 135 24.44 -0.56 -14.10
N GLY A 136 25.52 -1.30 -13.82
CA GLY A 136 26.78 -1.15 -14.56
C GLY A 136 26.77 -1.73 -15.98
N ILE A 137 25.69 -2.38 -16.40
CA ILE A 137 25.50 -2.91 -17.75
C ILE A 137 24.57 -1.96 -18.51
N ALA A 138 25.02 -1.51 -19.69
CA ALA A 138 24.23 -0.62 -20.53
C ALA A 138 22.81 -1.19 -20.77
N ASN A 139 21.79 -0.36 -20.51
CA ASN A 139 20.38 -0.69 -20.67
C ASN A 139 19.88 -1.91 -19.86
N THR A 140 20.59 -2.31 -18.82
CA THR A 140 20.21 -3.47 -17.99
C THR A 140 20.20 -3.10 -16.52
N GLU A 141 19.09 -3.40 -15.86
CA GLU A 141 18.93 -3.27 -14.42
C GLU A 141 18.81 -4.67 -13.83
N ILE A 142 19.66 -4.97 -12.84
CA ILE A 142 19.60 -6.22 -12.08
C ILE A 142 19.20 -5.86 -10.66
N ILE A 143 18.12 -6.47 -10.16
CA ILE A 143 17.64 -6.30 -8.79
C ILE A 143 17.58 -7.67 -8.12
N VAL A 144 18.18 -7.78 -6.93
CA VAL A 144 18.21 -9.00 -6.13
C VAL A 144 17.64 -8.72 -4.75
N GLY A 145 16.73 -9.58 -4.29
CA GLY A 145 16.05 -9.45 -3.01
C GLY A 145 14.63 -8.93 -3.15
N ARG A 146 14.04 -8.57 -2.01
CA ARG A 146 12.63 -8.17 -1.93
C ARG A 146 12.40 -6.83 -2.58
N GLN A 147 11.51 -6.79 -3.56
CA GLN A 147 11.24 -5.60 -4.37
C GLN A 147 9.77 -5.46 -4.78
N LYS A 148 9.42 -4.27 -5.25
CA LYS A 148 8.13 -4.00 -5.89
C LYS A 148 8.28 -4.18 -7.39
N ILE A 149 7.48 -5.07 -7.97
CA ILE A 149 7.48 -5.32 -9.40
C ILE A 149 6.18 -4.78 -9.99
N VAL A 150 6.30 -3.89 -10.98
CA VAL A 150 5.18 -3.37 -11.75
C VAL A 150 5.37 -3.75 -13.22
N ARG A 151 4.39 -4.45 -13.79
CA ARG A 151 4.39 -4.88 -15.20
C ARG A 151 3.05 -4.58 -15.87
N GLY A 152 3.12 -3.96 -17.03
CA GLY A 152 1.94 -3.63 -17.85
C GLY A 152 0.96 -2.71 -17.14
N ASN A 153 1.45 -1.64 -16.49
CA ASN A 153 0.63 -0.71 -15.70
C ASN A 153 -0.19 -1.44 -14.61
N GLU A 154 0.45 -2.35 -13.88
CA GLU A 154 -0.15 -3.18 -12.82
C GLU A 154 -1.23 -4.19 -13.29
N ARG A 155 -1.48 -4.33 -14.59
CA ARG A 155 -2.50 -5.26 -15.12
C ARG A 155 -2.14 -6.73 -14.94
N PHE A 156 -0.85 -7.03 -14.90
CA PHE A 156 -0.36 -8.41 -14.81
C PHE A 156 0.36 -8.64 -13.47
N VAL A 157 1.26 -7.74 -13.11
CA VAL A 157 2.01 -7.81 -11.85
C VAL A 157 2.04 -6.40 -11.27
N GLY A 158 1.64 -6.29 -10.00
CA GLY A 158 1.62 -5.03 -9.28
C GLY A 158 1.56 -5.23 -7.77
N PRO A 159 1.87 -4.19 -6.98
CA PRO A 159 1.94 -4.27 -5.53
C PRO A 159 0.59 -4.09 -4.82
N VAL A 160 -0.55 -4.08 -5.54
CA VAL A 160 -1.88 -3.89 -4.93
C VAL A 160 -1.92 -2.57 -4.12
N GLY A 161 -1.52 -1.45 -4.74
CA GLY A 161 -1.23 -0.19 -4.04
C GLY A 161 -2.40 0.52 -3.32
N TRP A 162 -3.61 -0.04 -3.39
CA TRP A 162 -4.82 0.48 -2.75
C TRP A 162 -5.02 -0.02 -1.31
N ARG A 163 -4.30 -1.07 -0.89
CA ARG A 163 -4.26 -1.53 0.51
C ARG A 163 -3.17 -0.81 1.29
N GLN A 164 -3.24 -0.88 2.62
CA GLN A 164 -2.14 -0.35 3.44
C GLN A 164 -0.90 -1.22 3.29
N ASN A 165 -1.05 -2.55 3.21
CA ASN A 165 0.09 -3.41 2.91
C ASN A 165 0.21 -3.65 1.41
N GLU A 166 1.41 -3.45 0.87
CA GLU A 166 1.72 -3.65 -0.54
C GLU A 166 2.26 -5.07 -0.77
N GLN A 167 1.90 -5.67 -1.90
CA GLN A 167 2.48 -6.94 -2.32
C GLN A 167 3.90 -6.72 -2.84
N THR A 168 4.85 -7.48 -2.30
CA THR A 168 6.26 -7.49 -2.71
C THR A 168 6.70 -8.87 -3.15
N TYR A 169 7.81 -8.92 -3.87
CA TYR A 169 8.29 -10.10 -4.60
C TYR A 169 9.77 -10.33 -4.30
N ASP A 170 10.16 -11.60 -4.19
CA ASP A 170 11.52 -12.06 -3.88
C ASP A 170 12.10 -12.88 -5.06
#